data_AF-A0A0G4PF40-F1
#
_entry.id   AF-A0A0G4PF40-F1
#
_cell.length_a   1.000
_cell.length_b   1.000
_cell.length_c   1.000
_cell.angle_alpha   90.00
_cell.angle_beta   90.00
_cell.angle_gamma   90.00
#
_symmetry.space_group_name_H-M   'P 1'
#
loop_
_entity.id
_entity.type
_entity.pdbx_description
1 polymer ?
#
loop_
_entity_poly.entity_id
_entity_poly.type
_entity_poly.pdbx_seq_one_letter_code
_entity_poly.pdbx_strand_id
1 'polypeptide(L)'
;MKSPTHGISINIYGRGDAKLGDGPSHMGIAIYKHGSSTCEMHHIRNPTDEDFVYDPRPQPLEDPVLKGRCELASLSSEQSEQAASLLSAFGNDESNIPEFGVGNCQDWVAGAVGMLERAGAVSSGEGSFWKNMINRSSEEMKNECLRAGKTWIDGPESTYEGESDAKFVDKEQDTVKPVGKLAQNDVFRARMQSLLGSKGVGGSDIDETPVERPFYVSSPFFSKMAERDD
;
A
#
# COMPACT_ATOMS: atom_id res chain seq x y z
N MET A 1 -5.44 15.21 -33.58
CA MET A 1 -5.28 14.84 -32.16
C MET A 1 -3.78 14.72 -31.89
N LYS A 2 -3.27 15.33 -30.82
CA LYS A 2 -1.85 15.14 -30.43
C LYS A 2 -1.66 13.67 -30.05
N SER A 3 -0.55 13.07 -30.49
CA SER A 3 -0.25 11.68 -30.15
C SER A 3 -0.15 11.52 -28.63
N PRO A 4 -0.68 10.44 -28.04
CA PRO A 4 -0.58 10.21 -26.62
C PRO A 4 0.89 9.98 -26.23
N THR A 5 1.35 10.73 -25.25
CA THR A 5 2.72 10.70 -24.74
C THR A 5 2.81 10.23 -23.29
N HIS A 6 1.67 10.13 -22.61
CA HIS A 6 1.57 9.75 -21.22
C HIS A 6 0.56 8.60 -21.04
N GLY A 7 0.75 7.83 -19.98
CA GLY A 7 -0.19 6.82 -19.49
C GLY A 7 -0.70 7.19 -18.11
N ILE A 8 -1.90 6.70 -17.80
CA ILE A 8 -2.46 6.70 -16.45
C ILE A 8 -2.92 5.29 -16.11
N SER A 9 -2.54 4.78 -14.94
CA SER A 9 -2.79 3.40 -14.53
C SER A 9 -3.10 3.31 -13.04
N ILE A 10 -3.72 2.20 -12.63
CA ILE A 10 -3.80 1.82 -11.21
C ILE A 10 -2.67 0.84 -10.91
N ASN A 11 -1.79 1.22 -10.00
CA ASN A 11 -0.72 0.37 -9.50
C ASN A 11 -1.20 -0.35 -8.24
N ILE A 12 -0.99 -1.67 -8.19
CA ILE A 12 -1.44 -2.54 -7.09
C ILE A 12 -0.22 -3.17 -6.41
N TYR A 13 -0.19 -3.05 -5.09
CA TYR A 13 0.91 -3.49 -4.23
C TYR A 13 0.41 -4.46 -3.17
N GLY A 14 1.21 -5.48 -2.88
CA GLY A 14 0.83 -6.54 -1.94
C GLY A 14 -0.22 -7.49 -2.49
N ARG A 15 -0.32 -8.67 -1.89
CA ARG A 15 -1.19 -9.76 -2.36
C ARG A 15 -2.66 -9.50 -2.09
N GLY A 16 -3.01 -8.98 -0.91
CA GLY A 16 -4.39 -8.63 -0.58
C GLY A 16 -5.31 -9.84 -0.39
N ASP A 17 -4.78 -11.03 -0.08
CA ASP A 17 -5.60 -12.24 0.07
C ASP A 17 -6.01 -12.48 1.53
N ALA A 18 -7.24 -12.09 1.86
CA ALA A 18 -7.82 -12.28 3.19
C ALA A 18 -7.90 -13.76 3.62
N LYS A 19 -7.97 -14.72 2.67
CA LYS A 19 -7.97 -16.16 3.00
C LYS A 19 -6.64 -16.62 3.56
N LEU A 20 -5.57 -15.88 3.27
CA LEU A 20 -4.22 -16.11 3.76
C LEU A 20 -3.85 -15.18 4.94
N GLY A 21 -4.83 -14.42 5.45
CA GLY A 21 -4.64 -13.49 6.56
C GLY A 21 -4.03 -12.15 6.16
N ASP A 22 -3.97 -11.82 4.87
CA ASP A 22 -3.49 -10.50 4.44
C ASP A 22 -4.55 -9.43 4.68
N GLY A 23 -4.10 -8.21 4.98
CA GLY A 23 -4.91 -7.01 4.78
C GLY A 23 -5.11 -6.71 3.28
N PRO A 24 -6.03 -5.79 2.91
CA PRO A 24 -6.26 -5.40 1.52
C PRO A 24 -4.97 -4.96 0.80
N SER A 25 -4.88 -5.22 -0.51
CA SER A 25 -3.77 -4.71 -1.32
C SER A 25 -3.78 -3.18 -1.34
N HIS A 26 -2.59 -2.58 -1.34
CA HIS A 26 -2.46 -1.13 -1.48
C HIS A 26 -2.61 -0.72 -2.94
N MET A 27 -3.28 0.39 -3.20
CA MET A 27 -3.47 0.94 -4.54
C MET A 27 -3.03 2.39 -4.64
N GLY A 28 -2.60 2.77 -5.85
CA GLY A 28 -2.39 4.17 -6.21
C GLY A 28 -2.62 4.41 -7.69
N ILE A 29 -2.83 5.68 -8.05
CA ILE A 29 -2.98 6.12 -9.43
C ILE A 29 -1.62 6.66 -9.89
N ALA A 30 -1.03 6.03 -10.91
CA ALA A 30 0.23 6.46 -11.48
C ALA A 30 -0.01 7.23 -12.79
N ILE A 31 0.56 8.43 -12.90
CA ILE A 31 0.67 9.18 -14.16
C ILE A 31 2.13 9.16 -14.59
N TYR A 32 2.40 8.82 -15.85
CA TYR A 32 3.78 8.69 -16.33
C TYR A 32 3.90 9.03 -17.80
N LYS A 33 5.08 9.47 -18.21
CA LYS A 33 5.44 9.64 -19.62
C LYS A 33 5.88 8.31 -20.21
N HIS A 34 5.44 7.98 -21.43
CA HIS A 34 5.87 6.77 -22.11
C HIS A 34 7.40 6.72 -22.25
N GLY A 35 7.99 5.58 -21.86
CA GLY A 35 9.45 5.38 -21.83
C GLY A 35 10.16 5.95 -20.60
N SER A 36 9.45 6.59 -19.67
CA SER A 36 10.00 6.99 -18.37
C SER A 36 10.18 5.79 -17.45
N SER A 37 11.23 5.80 -16.63
CA SER A 37 11.41 4.83 -15.53
C SER A 37 10.68 5.23 -14.25
N THR A 38 10.15 6.46 -14.19
CA THR A 38 9.43 7.00 -13.03
C THR A 38 8.03 7.46 -13.41
N CYS A 39 7.15 7.50 -12.39
CA CYS A 39 5.80 8.00 -12.43
C CYS A 39 5.56 9.00 -11.30
N GLU A 40 4.54 9.85 -11.45
CA GLU A 40 3.91 10.57 -10.36
C GLU A 40 2.83 9.65 -9.76
N MET A 41 3.03 9.25 -8.51
CA MET A 41 2.11 8.39 -7.79
C MET A 41 1.18 9.23 -6.94
N HIS A 42 -0.13 9.03 -7.10
CA HIS A 42 -1.18 9.61 -6.28
C HIS A 42 -1.83 8.50 -5.45
N HIS A 43 -1.63 8.51 -4.14
CA HIS A 43 -2.26 7.57 -3.23
C HIS A 43 -2.48 8.18 -1.85
N ILE A 44 -3.30 7.49 -1.04
CA ILE A 44 -3.40 7.73 0.39
C ILE A 44 -2.66 6.63 1.15
N ARG A 45 -2.01 6.99 2.26
CA ARG A 45 -1.32 6.03 3.14
C ARG A 45 -1.90 6.12 4.54
N ASN A 46 -1.80 5.05 5.30
CA ASN A 46 -2.07 5.08 6.74
C ASN A 46 -0.76 4.85 7.50
N PRO A 47 0.04 5.89 7.79
CA PRO A 47 1.34 5.74 8.42
C PRO A 47 1.26 5.50 9.93
N THR A 48 0.15 5.87 10.59
CA THR A 48 -0.02 5.81 12.05
C THR A 48 -0.99 4.73 12.51
N ASP A 49 -1.56 3.96 11.60
CA ASP A 49 -2.68 3.03 11.81
C ASP A 49 -3.94 3.70 12.38
N GLU A 50 -4.02 5.03 12.36
CA GLU A 50 -5.13 5.83 12.88
C GLU A 50 -5.77 6.69 11.78
N ASP A 51 -4.95 7.28 10.90
CA ASP A 51 -5.42 8.25 9.90
C ASP A 51 -4.83 7.98 8.51
N PHE A 52 -5.66 8.17 7.48
CA PHE A 52 -5.18 8.20 6.10
C PHE A 52 -4.70 9.59 5.71
N VAL A 53 -3.63 9.66 4.92
CA VAL A 53 -3.02 10.91 4.45
C VAL A 53 -2.72 10.78 2.96
N TYR A 54 -3.13 11.78 2.18
CA TYR A 54 -2.74 11.90 0.78
C TYR A 54 -1.25 12.20 0.64
N ASP A 55 -0.53 11.38 -0.13
CA ASP A 55 0.93 11.40 -0.25
C ASP A 55 1.34 11.30 -1.73
N PRO A 56 1.19 12.37 -2.51
CA PRO A 56 1.66 12.38 -3.89
C PRO A 56 3.19 12.40 -3.92
N ARG A 57 3.78 11.50 -4.72
CA ARG A 57 5.25 11.42 -4.81
C ARG A 57 5.75 10.81 -6.12
N PRO A 58 6.92 11.24 -6.60
CA PRO A 58 7.59 10.53 -7.67
C PRO A 58 8.05 9.14 -7.19
N GLN A 59 7.81 8.10 -8.00
CA GLN A 59 8.21 6.72 -7.72
C GLN A 59 8.72 6.01 -8.97
N PRO A 60 9.50 4.91 -8.84
CA PRO A 60 9.74 4.02 -9.96
C PRO A 60 8.42 3.51 -10.56
N LEU A 61 8.30 3.53 -11.88
CA LEU A 61 7.14 2.95 -12.57
C LEU A 61 7.14 1.41 -12.43
N GLU A 62 8.33 0.82 -12.49
CA GLU A 62 8.58 -0.60 -12.21
C GLU A 62 9.16 -0.74 -10.79
N ASP A 63 8.27 -0.75 -9.79
CA ASP A 63 8.66 -0.91 -8.38
C ASP A 63 8.83 -2.40 -8.02
N PRO A 64 9.91 -2.83 -7.33
CA PRO A 64 10.12 -4.23 -6.94
C PRO A 64 9.00 -4.89 -6.13
N VAL A 65 8.16 -4.10 -5.43
CA VAL A 65 7.03 -4.61 -4.66
C VAL A 65 5.67 -4.47 -5.37
N LEU A 66 5.67 -3.95 -6.60
CA LEU A 66 4.48 -3.88 -7.46
C LEU A 66 4.04 -5.30 -7.81
N LYS A 67 2.74 -5.59 -7.64
CA LYS A 67 2.14 -6.85 -8.14
C LYS A 67 1.73 -6.73 -9.59
N GLY A 68 1.27 -5.56 -9.98
CA GLY A 68 1.05 -5.19 -11.35
C GLY A 68 0.31 -3.88 -11.44
N ARG A 69 0.09 -3.45 -12.67
CA ARG A 69 -0.69 -2.24 -12.97
C ARG A 69 -1.71 -2.51 -14.06
N CYS A 70 -2.85 -1.83 -13.94
CA CYS A 70 -3.93 -1.88 -14.91
C CYS A 70 -4.06 -0.51 -15.56
N GLU A 71 -3.84 -0.43 -16.87
CA GLU A 71 -3.90 0.81 -17.64
C GLU A 71 -5.33 1.33 -17.75
N LEU A 72 -5.52 2.63 -17.53
CA LEU A 72 -6.81 3.30 -17.64
C LEU A 72 -6.97 4.04 -18.97
N ALA A 73 -5.94 4.80 -19.37
CA ALA A 73 -5.96 5.60 -20.59
C ALA A 73 -4.55 6.02 -21.04
N SER A 74 -4.43 6.36 -22.32
CA SER A 74 -3.28 7.10 -22.84
C SER A 74 -3.65 8.57 -23.07
N LEU A 75 -2.82 9.47 -22.57
CA LEU A 75 -3.10 10.91 -22.46
C LEU A 75 -2.12 11.73 -23.32
N SER A 76 -2.58 12.88 -23.83
CA SER A 76 -1.67 13.94 -24.27
C SER A 76 -0.97 14.58 -23.06
N SER A 77 0.05 15.42 -23.30
CA SER A 77 0.72 16.17 -22.22
C SER A 77 -0.28 17.03 -21.44
N GLU A 78 -1.16 17.73 -22.16
CA GLU A 78 -2.15 18.62 -21.54
C GLU A 78 -3.18 17.83 -20.71
N GLN A 79 -3.63 16.67 -21.21
CA GLN A 79 -4.54 15.79 -20.47
C GLN A 79 -3.87 15.20 -19.22
N SER A 80 -2.58 14.87 -19.30
CA SER A 80 -1.77 14.40 -18.16
C SER A 80 -1.69 15.46 -17.07
N GLU A 81 -1.36 16.70 -17.42
CA GLU A 81 -1.30 17.84 -16.48
C GLU A 81 -2.66 18.12 -15.84
N GLN A 82 -3.74 18.07 -16.64
CA GLN A 82 -5.10 18.22 -16.13
C GLN A 82 -5.47 17.09 -15.16
N ALA A 83 -5.16 15.83 -15.49
CA ALA A 83 -5.42 14.69 -14.61
C ALA A 83 -4.64 14.79 -13.29
N ALA A 84 -3.36 15.17 -13.33
CA ALA A 84 -2.54 15.37 -12.13
C ALA A 84 -3.09 16.51 -11.24
N SER A 85 -3.55 17.61 -11.85
CA SER A 85 -4.20 18.71 -11.13
C SER A 85 -5.50 18.27 -10.45
N LEU A 86 -6.32 17.50 -11.15
CA LEU A 86 -7.57 16.95 -10.61
C LEU A 86 -7.32 15.97 -9.46
N LEU A 87 -6.36 15.05 -9.60
CA LEU A 87 -5.98 14.12 -8.53
C LEU A 87 -5.42 14.86 -7.32
N SER A 88 -4.63 15.90 -7.53
CA SER A 88 -4.11 16.75 -6.46
C SER A 88 -5.22 17.49 -5.74
N ALA A 89 -6.19 18.07 -6.45
CA ALA A 89 -7.33 18.71 -5.83
C ALA A 89 -8.19 17.72 -5.04
N PHE A 90 -8.44 16.53 -5.60
CA PHE A 90 -9.22 15.48 -4.96
C PHE A 90 -8.55 14.92 -3.71
N GLY A 91 -7.24 14.67 -3.76
CA GLY A 91 -6.47 14.13 -2.64
C GLY A 91 -6.22 15.14 -1.51
N ASN A 92 -6.17 16.45 -1.80
CA ASN A 92 -6.02 17.47 -0.77
C ASN A 92 -7.35 17.86 -0.09
N ASP A 93 -8.48 17.39 -0.60
CA ASP A 93 -9.79 17.58 0.03
C ASP A 93 -10.04 16.45 1.03
N GLU A 94 -9.96 16.79 2.32
CA GLU A 94 -10.12 15.86 3.45
C GLU A 94 -11.45 15.10 3.40
N SER A 95 -12.51 15.66 2.79
CA SER A 95 -13.80 14.97 2.67
C SER A 95 -13.76 13.75 1.73
N ASN A 96 -12.73 13.65 0.88
CA ASN A 96 -12.49 12.50 0.02
C ASN A 96 -11.56 11.46 0.67
N ILE A 97 -10.94 11.78 1.81
CA ILE A 97 -10.06 10.86 2.53
C ILE A 97 -10.93 9.92 3.39
N PRO A 98 -10.83 8.59 3.22
CA PRO A 98 -11.60 7.65 4.02
C PRO A 98 -11.26 7.75 5.50
N GLU A 99 -12.28 7.64 6.34
CA GLU A 99 -12.10 7.43 7.77
C GLU A 99 -11.61 6.00 8.05
N PHE A 100 -10.67 5.87 8.99
CA PHE A 100 -10.14 4.57 9.37
C PHE A 100 -11.24 3.65 9.91
N GLY A 101 -11.24 2.39 9.47
CA GLY A 101 -12.28 1.41 9.81
C GLY A 101 -13.59 1.56 9.01
N VAL A 102 -13.78 2.66 8.27
CA VAL A 102 -14.92 2.86 7.35
C VAL A 102 -14.54 2.53 5.91
N GLY A 103 -13.37 3.01 5.46
CA GLY A 103 -12.84 2.73 4.12
C GLY A 103 -11.31 2.63 4.12
N ASN A 104 -10.73 2.44 2.94
CA ASN A 104 -9.29 2.26 2.75
C ASN A 104 -8.77 2.89 1.45
N CYS A 105 -7.49 2.69 1.14
CA CYS A 105 -6.86 3.22 -0.09
C CYS A 105 -7.58 2.85 -1.40
N GLN A 106 -8.24 1.70 -1.44
CA GLN A 106 -8.98 1.22 -2.62
C GLN A 106 -10.27 2.01 -2.81
N ASP A 107 -10.96 2.38 -1.72
CA ASP A 107 -12.12 3.29 -1.77
C ASP A 107 -11.74 4.66 -2.34
N TRP A 108 -10.61 5.22 -1.87
CA TRP A 108 -10.10 6.49 -2.37
C TRP A 108 -9.77 6.41 -3.87
N VAL A 109 -9.09 5.34 -4.31
CA VAL A 109 -8.78 5.13 -5.73
C VAL A 109 -10.06 5.01 -6.55
N ALA A 110 -11.05 4.25 -6.11
CA ALA A 110 -12.33 4.15 -6.82
C ALA A 110 -13.05 5.50 -6.93
N GLY A 111 -13.03 6.31 -5.86
CA GLY A 111 -13.56 7.67 -5.87
C GLY A 111 -12.84 8.60 -6.83
N ALA A 112 -11.50 8.59 -6.80
CA ALA A 112 -10.64 9.38 -7.66
C ALA A 112 -10.80 9.01 -9.15
N VAL A 113 -10.90 7.71 -9.47
CA VAL A 113 -11.19 7.25 -10.83
C VAL A 113 -12.59 7.69 -11.28
N GLY A 114 -13.60 7.61 -10.41
CA GLY A 114 -14.93 8.12 -10.71
C GLY A 114 -14.94 9.64 -10.97
N MET A 115 -14.08 10.40 -10.30
CA MET A 115 -13.86 11.82 -10.58
C MET A 115 -13.21 12.03 -11.95
N LEU A 116 -12.13 11.30 -12.26
CA LEU A 116 -11.44 11.36 -13.56
C LEU A 116 -12.37 10.98 -14.72
N GLU A 117 -13.27 10.01 -14.51
CA GLU A 117 -14.30 9.62 -15.47
C GLU A 117 -15.25 10.79 -15.77
N ARG A 118 -15.77 11.45 -14.72
CA ARG A 118 -16.64 12.63 -14.89
C ARG A 118 -15.94 13.79 -15.60
N ALA A 119 -14.62 13.92 -15.43
CA ALA A 119 -13.81 14.90 -16.12
C ALA A 119 -13.45 14.51 -17.57
N GLY A 120 -13.81 13.30 -18.02
CA GLY A 120 -13.48 12.78 -19.34
C GLY A 120 -12.01 12.41 -19.53
N ALA A 121 -11.25 12.24 -18.44
CA ALA A 121 -9.84 11.85 -18.49
C ALA A 121 -9.65 10.33 -18.70
N VAL A 122 -10.65 9.53 -18.32
CA VAL A 122 -10.68 8.08 -18.53
C VAL A 122 -12.01 7.65 -19.16
N SER A 123 -12.08 6.40 -19.61
CA SER A 123 -13.27 5.83 -20.26
C SER A 123 -14.48 5.81 -19.32
N SER A 124 -15.69 5.79 -19.89
CA SER A 124 -16.89 5.59 -19.08
C SER A 124 -16.96 4.17 -18.52
N GLY A 125 -17.42 4.02 -17.28
CA GLY A 125 -17.51 2.76 -16.54
C GLY A 125 -16.32 2.48 -15.63
N GLU A 126 -15.21 3.24 -15.72
CA GLU A 126 -14.02 3.01 -14.90
C GLU A 126 -14.30 3.15 -13.40
N GLY A 127 -15.03 4.19 -12.98
CA GLY A 127 -15.32 4.40 -11.55
C GLY A 127 -16.13 3.24 -10.96
N SER A 128 -17.13 2.75 -11.71
CA SER A 128 -17.94 1.60 -11.29
C SER A 128 -17.13 0.30 -11.30
N PHE A 129 -16.23 0.13 -12.28
CA PHE A 129 -15.33 -1.02 -12.33
C PHE A 129 -14.43 -1.08 -11.09
N TRP A 130 -13.74 0.01 -10.76
CA TRP A 130 -12.84 0.05 -9.60
C TRP A 130 -13.55 -0.02 -8.26
N LYS A 131 -14.77 0.52 -8.16
CA LYS A 131 -15.63 0.31 -6.98
C LYS A 131 -15.92 -1.18 -6.73
N ASN A 132 -16.07 -1.98 -7.78
CA ASN A 132 -16.27 -3.43 -7.66
C ASN A 132 -14.99 -4.23 -7.35
N MET A 133 -13.82 -3.57 -7.36
CA MET A 133 -12.52 -4.16 -7.03
C MET A 133 -12.16 -4.03 -5.55
N ILE A 134 -12.89 -3.23 -4.78
CA ILE A 134 -12.62 -3.01 -3.36
C ILE A 134 -12.67 -4.36 -2.60
N ASN A 135 -11.68 -4.56 -1.72
CA ASN A 135 -11.38 -5.75 -0.93
C ASN A 135 -11.03 -7.02 -1.72
N ARG A 136 -10.76 -6.92 -3.03
CA ARG A 136 -10.24 -8.06 -3.80
C ARG A 136 -8.72 -8.21 -3.59
N SER A 137 -8.22 -9.41 -3.86
CA SER A 137 -6.79 -9.66 -3.96
C SER A 137 -6.21 -9.08 -5.26
N SER A 138 -4.89 -8.90 -5.31
CA SER A 138 -4.21 -8.44 -6.53
C SER A 138 -4.42 -9.40 -7.70
N GLU A 139 -4.52 -10.71 -7.42
CA GLU A 139 -4.77 -11.74 -8.42
C GLU A 139 -6.20 -11.67 -8.96
N GLU A 140 -7.20 -11.46 -8.09
CA GLU A 140 -8.57 -11.24 -8.53
C GLU A 140 -8.70 -9.96 -9.37
N MET A 141 -8.02 -8.87 -8.97
CA MET A 141 -8.00 -7.62 -9.75
C MET A 141 -7.36 -7.80 -11.13
N LYS A 142 -6.23 -8.53 -11.21
CA LYS A 142 -5.60 -8.90 -12.48
C LYS A 142 -6.58 -9.62 -13.38
N ASN A 143 -7.20 -10.67 -12.87
CA ASN A 143 -8.14 -11.50 -13.63
C ASN A 143 -9.35 -10.68 -14.11
N GLU A 144 -9.85 -9.75 -13.30
CA GLU A 144 -10.94 -8.86 -13.69
C GLU A 144 -10.53 -7.81 -14.74
N CYS A 145 -9.33 -7.24 -14.63
CA CYS A 145 -8.80 -6.35 -15.67
C CYS A 145 -8.70 -7.08 -17.01
N LEU A 146 -8.14 -8.29 -17.03
CA LEU A 146 -8.03 -9.11 -18.23
C LEU A 146 -9.40 -9.50 -18.79
N ARG A 147 -10.35 -9.90 -17.93
CA ARG A 147 -11.72 -10.26 -18.32
C ARG A 147 -12.47 -9.08 -18.93
N ALA A 148 -12.22 -7.87 -18.45
CA ALA A 148 -12.78 -6.64 -18.99
C ALA A 148 -12.06 -6.13 -20.25
N GLY A 149 -11.05 -6.85 -20.75
CA GLY A 149 -10.27 -6.45 -21.93
C GLY A 149 -9.34 -5.27 -21.69
N LYS A 150 -9.02 -4.98 -20.42
CA LYS A 150 -8.07 -3.93 -20.03
C LYS A 150 -6.63 -4.43 -20.17
N THR A 151 -5.71 -3.49 -20.38
CA THR A 151 -4.28 -3.81 -20.41
C THR A 151 -3.76 -3.96 -18.98
N TRP A 152 -3.33 -5.17 -18.65
CA TRP A 152 -2.61 -5.48 -17.42
C TRP A 152 -1.12 -5.64 -17.72
N ILE A 153 -0.27 -5.06 -16.87
CA ILE A 153 1.18 -5.24 -16.90
C ILE A 153 1.58 -5.84 -15.55
N ASP A 154 2.17 -7.03 -15.60
CA ASP A 154 2.68 -7.70 -14.41
C ASP A 154 3.83 -6.90 -13.80
N GLY A 155 3.83 -6.82 -12.47
CA GLY A 155 4.96 -6.27 -11.74
C GLY A 155 6.19 -7.18 -11.88
N PRO A 156 7.38 -6.69 -11.53
CA PRO A 156 8.59 -7.51 -11.58
C PRO A 156 8.41 -8.76 -10.70
N GLU A 157 8.59 -9.94 -11.29
CA GLU A 157 8.64 -11.19 -10.53
C GLU A 157 9.82 -11.12 -9.56
N SER A 158 9.53 -10.90 -8.29
CA SER A 158 10.50 -11.15 -7.22
C SER A 158 10.47 -12.65 -6.91
N THR A 159 11.00 -13.48 -7.81
CA THR A 159 11.44 -14.82 -7.43
C THR A 159 12.60 -14.64 -6.46
N TYR A 160 12.33 -14.73 -5.16
CA TYR A 160 13.39 -14.85 -4.18
C TYR A 160 13.99 -16.25 -4.33
N GLU A 161 15.07 -16.36 -5.10
CA GLU A 161 15.89 -17.56 -5.10
C GLU A 161 16.76 -17.55 -3.83
N GLY A 162 16.40 -18.39 -2.87
CA GLY A 162 17.13 -18.62 -1.62
C GLY A 162 16.35 -19.53 -0.68
N GLU A 163 17.05 -20.29 0.16
CA GLU A 163 16.40 -20.97 1.29
C GLU A 163 15.64 -19.92 2.12
N SER A 164 14.47 -20.28 2.66
CA SER A 164 13.57 -19.42 3.46
C SER A 164 14.25 -18.61 4.58
N ASP A 165 15.43 -19.08 4.98
CA ASP A 165 16.29 -18.74 6.09
C ASP A 165 17.58 -18.01 5.64
N ALA A 166 17.77 -17.77 4.35
CA ALA A 166 18.93 -17.06 3.81
C ALA A 166 19.03 -15.57 4.24
N LYS A 167 17.94 -14.98 4.77
CA LYS A 167 17.95 -13.65 5.40
C LYS A 167 18.44 -13.68 6.86
N PHE A 168 18.51 -14.87 7.47
CA PHE A 168 19.06 -15.12 8.80
C PHE A 168 20.42 -15.83 8.72
N VAL A 169 21.17 -15.63 7.63
CA VAL A 169 22.55 -16.10 7.59
C VAL A 169 23.34 -15.29 8.62
N ASP A 170 23.71 -15.95 9.70
CA ASP A 170 24.69 -15.54 10.69
C ASP A 170 26.03 -15.22 10.00
N LYS A 171 26.14 -14.05 9.37
CA LYS A 171 27.43 -13.43 9.07
C LYS A 171 27.89 -12.63 10.28
N GLU A 172 28.08 -13.29 11.41
CA GLU A 172 28.98 -12.85 12.47
C GLU A 172 29.83 -14.05 12.90
N GLN A 173 30.70 -14.52 12.00
CA GLN A 173 31.97 -15.12 12.42
C GLN A 173 32.92 -13.99 12.84
N ASP A 174 32.51 -13.23 13.85
CA ASP A 174 33.33 -12.52 14.83
C ASP A 174 32.41 -11.64 15.68
N THR A 175 32.51 -11.82 16.99
CA THR A 175 31.65 -11.28 18.06
C THR A 175 30.28 -11.93 18.18
N VAL A 176 30.24 -13.03 18.95
CA VAL A 176 29.05 -13.50 19.65
C VAL A 176 28.45 -12.35 20.46
N LYS A 177 27.51 -11.59 19.87
CA LYS A 177 26.59 -10.77 20.66
C LYS A 177 25.59 -11.75 21.27
N PRO A 178 25.53 -11.88 22.61
CA PRO A 178 24.61 -12.82 23.22
C PRO A 178 23.19 -12.42 22.85
N VAL A 179 22.44 -13.39 22.32
CA VAL A 179 20.99 -13.30 22.12
C VAL A 179 20.37 -12.99 23.48
N GLY A 180 19.96 -11.75 23.68
CA GLY A 180 19.59 -11.30 25.02
C GLY A 180 19.17 -9.83 25.18
N LYS A 181 18.85 -9.11 24.09
CA LYS A 181 18.42 -7.70 24.22
C LYS A 181 17.02 -7.53 24.82
N LEU A 182 16.17 -8.56 24.80
CA LEU A 182 14.90 -8.53 25.55
C LEU A 182 15.08 -8.84 27.04
N ALA A 183 15.99 -9.75 27.40
CA ALA A 183 16.24 -10.12 28.80
C ALA A 183 16.92 -9.02 29.62
N GLN A 184 17.64 -8.12 28.95
CA GLN A 184 18.33 -6.97 29.55
C GLN A 184 17.56 -5.65 29.42
N ASN A 185 16.38 -5.66 28.79
CA ASN A 185 15.54 -4.48 28.69
C ASN A 185 14.62 -4.41 29.92
N ASP A 186 14.94 -3.50 30.84
CA ASP A 186 14.23 -3.34 32.11
C ASP A 186 12.74 -2.98 31.91
N VAL A 187 12.42 -2.22 30.85
CA VAL A 187 11.05 -1.86 30.49
C VAL A 187 10.28 -3.09 30.04
N PHE A 188 10.90 -3.96 29.23
CA PHE A 188 10.29 -5.22 28.80
C PHE A 188 10.07 -6.18 29.97
N ARG A 189 11.05 -6.31 30.88
CA ARG A 189 10.92 -7.14 32.09
C ARG A 189 9.81 -6.64 33.01
N ALA A 190 9.72 -5.34 33.25
CA ALA A 190 8.67 -4.74 34.07
C ALA A 190 7.28 -5.00 33.45
N ARG A 191 7.16 -4.89 32.12
CA ARG A 191 5.91 -5.17 31.39
C ARG A 191 5.52 -6.65 31.44
N MET A 192 6.48 -7.56 31.30
CA MET A 192 6.25 -9.01 31.44
C MET A 192 5.87 -9.41 32.87
N GLN A 193 6.46 -8.78 33.89
CA GLN A 193 6.10 -9.01 35.28
C GLN A 193 4.71 -8.46 35.62
N SER A 194 4.30 -7.35 35.00
CA SER A 194 2.94 -6.79 35.13
C SER A 194 1.88 -7.72 34.52
N LEU A 195 2.19 -8.36 33.38
CA LEU A 195 1.30 -9.32 32.72
C LEU A 195 1.18 -10.66 33.48
N LEU A 196 2.25 -11.08 34.17
CA LEU A 196 2.30 -12.32 34.95
C LEU A 196 1.82 -12.15 36.40
N GLY A 197 0.86 -11.24 36.63
CA GLY A 197 0.39 -10.80 37.94
C GLY A 197 0.29 -11.88 39.03
N SER A 198 0.60 -11.46 40.26
CA SER A 198 0.57 -12.24 41.51
C SER A 198 -0.35 -13.45 41.47
N LYS A 199 0.25 -14.63 41.65
CA LYS A 199 -0.46 -15.87 41.99
C LYS A 199 -1.13 -15.67 43.36
N GLY A 200 -2.40 -15.24 43.35
CA GLY A 200 -3.15 -14.90 44.56
C GLY A 200 -4.64 -14.70 44.29
N VAL A 201 -5.35 -15.83 44.18
CA VAL A 201 -6.76 -16.05 44.57
C VAL A 201 -7.82 -15.03 44.12
N GLY A 202 -8.65 -15.46 43.16
CA GLY A 202 -10.10 -15.23 43.17
C GLY A 202 -10.65 -14.16 42.22
N GLY A 203 -11.63 -14.56 41.40
CA GLY A 203 -12.53 -13.65 40.69
C GLY A 203 -12.68 -13.95 39.21
N SER A 204 -13.87 -14.35 38.82
CA SER A 204 -14.32 -14.61 37.46
C SER A 204 -14.32 -13.35 36.58
N ASP A 205 -14.03 -13.53 35.29
CA ASP A 205 -14.89 -13.16 34.15
C ASP A 205 -14.12 -12.62 32.93
N ILE A 206 -14.50 -13.19 31.78
CA ILE A 206 -14.29 -12.80 30.38
C ILE A 206 -12.94 -13.21 29.75
N ASP A 207 -13.05 -14.29 28.98
CA ASP A 207 -12.13 -14.82 28.00
C ASP A 207 -12.15 -13.92 26.75
N GLU A 208 -11.19 -13.00 26.64
CA GLU A 208 -10.83 -12.39 25.35
C GLU A 208 -9.52 -13.01 24.88
N THR A 209 -9.62 -13.97 23.96
CA THR A 209 -8.50 -14.48 23.18
C THR A 209 -7.76 -13.29 22.54
N PRO A 210 -6.45 -13.09 22.79
CA PRO A 210 -5.71 -12.05 22.11
C PRO A 210 -5.61 -12.42 20.62
N VAL A 211 -6.23 -11.62 19.76
CA VAL A 211 -6.02 -11.70 18.31
C VAL A 211 -4.55 -11.37 18.05
N GLU A 212 -3.75 -12.37 17.69
CA GLU A 212 -2.39 -12.16 17.22
C GLU A 212 -2.45 -11.23 16.00
N ARG A 213 -1.96 -10.00 16.15
CA ARG A 213 -1.88 -9.02 15.07
C ARG A 213 -0.80 -9.48 14.08
N PRO A 214 -1.05 -9.52 12.77
CA PRO A 214 -0.01 -9.72 11.79
C PRO A 214 1.06 -8.63 11.96
N PHE A 215 2.32 -9.05 12.05
CA PHE A 215 3.46 -8.14 12.06
C PHE A 215 3.49 -7.35 10.76
N TYR A 216 3.17 -6.06 10.83
CA TYR A 216 3.51 -5.13 9.77
C TYR A 216 5.02 -4.93 9.80
N VAL A 217 5.74 -5.59 8.89
CA VAL A 217 7.14 -5.26 8.62
C VAL A 217 7.12 -4.02 7.74
N SER A 218 7.20 -2.85 8.37
CA SER A 218 7.62 -1.63 7.67
C SER A 218 8.96 -1.94 6.99
N SER A 219 8.98 -1.88 5.66
CA SER A 219 10.21 -2.06 4.92
C SER A 219 11.23 -0.99 5.36
N PRO A 220 12.48 -1.36 5.69
CA PRO A 220 13.47 -0.43 6.23
C PRO A 220 13.96 0.60 5.21
N PHE A 221 13.41 0.60 3.98
CA PHE A 221 13.68 1.63 2.96
C PHE A 221 12.89 2.93 3.15
N PHE A 222 11.92 2.97 4.07
CA PHE A 222 11.10 4.15 4.32
C PHE A 222 11.36 4.74 5.71
N SER A 223 12.53 5.36 5.90
CA SER A 223 12.78 6.31 7.00
C SER A 223 13.90 7.28 6.61
N LYS A 224 13.53 8.42 6.03
CA LYS A 224 14.24 9.67 6.32
C LYS A 224 13.18 10.67 6.75
N MET A 225 13.05 10.84 8.06
CA MET A 225 12.53 12.07 8.61
C MET A 225 13.52 13.16 8.20
N ALA A 226 13.05 14.14 7.42
CA ALA A 226 13.78 15.38 7.27
C ALA A 226 13.74 16.08 8.63
N GLU A 227 14.90 16.26 9.25
CA GLU A 227 15.07 17.20 10.36
C GLU A 227 14.62 18.58 9.86
N ARG A 228 13.70 19.19 10.61
CA ARG A 228 13.47 20.64 10.55
C ARG A 228 14.67 21.28 11.23
N ASP A 229 15.46 22.03 10.47
CA ASP A 229 16.34 23.05 11.04
C ASP A 229 15.54 24.34 11.17
N ASP A 230 15.51 24.88 12.40
CA ASP A 230 15.10 26.24 12.75
C ASP A 230 16.12 27.28 12.24
#